data_AF-A0A2E4HIP0-F1
#
_entry.id   AF-A0A2E4HIP0-F1
#
_cell.length_a   1.000
_cell.length_b   1.000
_cell.length_c   1.000
_cell.angle_alpha   90.00
_cell.angle_beta   90.00
_cell.angle_gamma   90.00
#
_symmetry.space_group_name_H-M   'P 1'
#
loop_
_entity.id
_entity.type
_entity.pdbx_description
1 polymer ?
#
loop_
_entity_poly.entity_id
_entity_poly.type
_entity_poly.pdbx_seq_one_letter_code
_entity_poly.pdbx_strand_id
1 'polypeptide(L)'
;MKWETAISDYTYYLRIERGLSKNSIDSYRRDLEKLHQYLIKHEINTTPEKIDEELLQGFIYELAKTLQARSQARIISGLKGFFGYLIFEEYRKDNPMELIEAPKLGR
;
A
#
# COMPACT_ATOMS: atom_id res chain seq x y z
N MET A 1 12.48 -3.26 8.02
CA MET A 1 12.01 -2.09 8.78
C MET A 1 10.64 -2.39 9.37
N LYS A 2 10.16 -1.63 10.36
CA LYS A 2 8.78 -1.75 10.85
C LYS A 2 7.81 -1.04 9.90
N TRP A 3 6.56 -1.50 9.84
CA TRP A 3 5.53 -0.91 8.98
C TRP A 3 5.26 0.56 9.30
N GLU A 4 5.21 0.92 10.59
CA GLU A 4 4.95 2.28 11.03
C GLU A 4 6.06 3.25 10.58
N THR A 5 7.31 2.79 10.64
CA THR A 5 8.46 3.54 10.14
C THR A 5 8.36 3.73 8.62
N ALA A 6 8.14 2.66 7.87
CA ALA A 6 8.02 2.72 6.41
C ALA A 6 6.90 3.66 5.94
N ILE A 7 5.74 3.60 6.61
CA ILE A 7 4.60 4.47 6.33
C ILE A 7 4.97 5.92 6.64
N SER A 8 5.60 6.18 7.78
CA SER A 8 6.04 7.53 8.15
C SER A 8 7.01 8.09 7.11
N ASP A 9 8.03 7.33 6.73
CA ASP A 9 9.04 7.76 5.77
C ASP A 9 8.43 8.03 4.39
N TYR A 10 7.50 7.18 3.94
CA TYR A 10 6.77 7.41 2.69
C TYR A 10 5.91 8.69 2.77
N THR A 11 5.25 8.98 3.89
CA THR A 11 4.50 10.24 4.03
C THR A 11 5.40 11.47 4.01
N TYR A 12 6.62 11.36 4.55
CA TYR A 12 7.63 12.42 4.45
C TYR A 12 8.08 12.63 3.01
N TYR A 13 8.41 11.54 2.30
CA TYR A 13 8.71 11.55 0.87
C TYR A 13 7.58 12.21 0.05
N LEU A 14 6.33 11.82 0.28
CA LEU A 14 5.18 12.41 -0.41
C LEU A 14 5.02 13.91 -0.14
N ARG A 15 5.42 14.37 1.04
CA ARG A 15 5.35 15.79 1.42
C ARG A 15 6.48 16.61 0.80
N ILE A 16 7.72 16.14 0.94
CA ILE A 16 8.91 16.92 0.62
C ILE A 16 9.27 16.77 -0.86
N GLU A 17 9.38 15.53 -1.33
CA GLU A 17 9.83 15.23 -2.70
C GLU A 17 8.69 15.38 -3.71
N ARG A 18 7.46 15.01 -3.32
CA ARG A 18 6.29 15.02 -4.22
C ARG A 18 5.38 16.24 -4.04
N GLY A 19 5.59 17.05 -3.01
CA GLY A 19 4.81 18.27 -2.75
C GLY A 19 3.30 18.04 -2.60
N LEU A 20 2.87 16.85 -2.18
CA LEU A 20 1.45 16.52 -2.12
C LEU A 20 0.73 17.25 -0.97
N SER A 21 -0.55 17.53 -1.18
CA SER A 21 -1.41 18.11 -0.14
C SER A 21 -1.53 17.17 1.06
N LYS A 22 -1.78 17.74 2.25
CA LYS A 22 -2.03 16.97 3.48
C LYS A 22 -3.15 15.93 3.30
N ASN A 23 -4.25 16.31 2.65
CA ASN A 23 -5.37 15.41 2.41
C ASN A 23 -4.98 14.20 1.54
N SER A 24 -4.14 14.43 0.53
CA SER A 24 -3.60 13.36 -0.30
C SER A 24 -2.71 12.44 0.52
N ILE A 25 -1.76 12.99 1.29
CA ILE A 25 -0.85 12.22 2.15
C ILE A 25 -1.64 11.37 3.15
N ASP A 26 -2.63 11.96 3.83
CA ASP A 26 -3.47 11.25 4.79
C ASP A 26 -4.26 10.11 4.12
N SER A 27 -4.63 10.26 2.84
CA SER A 27 -5.27 9.21 2.05
C SER A 27 -4.33 8.02 1.81
N TYR A 28 -3.09 8.28 1.39
CA TYR A 28 -2.07 7.23 1.22
C TYR A 28 -1.74 6.54 2.55
N ARG A 29 -1.57 7.31 3.63
CA ARG A 29 -1.30 6.79 4.98
C ARG A 29 -2.39 5.82 5.42
N ARG A 30 -3.67 6.22 5.32
CA ARG A 30 -4.81 5.37 5.69
C ARG A 30 -4.90 4.07 4.88
N ASP A 31 -4.48 4.10 3.62
CA ASP A 31 -4.50 2.91 2.77
C ASP A 31 -3.42 1.90 3.18
N LEU A 32 -2.24 2.38 3.54
CA LEU A 32 -1.16 1.55 4.06
C LEU A 32 -1.46 1.03 5.46
N GLU A 33 -2.09 1.84 6.31
CA GLU A 33 -2.55 1.42 7.63
C GLU A 33 -3.54 0.25 7.51
N LYS A 34 -4.42 0.22 6.51
CA LYS A 34 -5.32 -0.94 6.29
C LYS A 34 -4.57 -2.23 6.02
N LEU A 35 -3.52 -2.19 5.20
CA LEU A 35 -2.67 -3.36 4.97
C LEU A 35 -1.99 -3.79 6.28
N HIS A 36 -1.42 -2.84 7.02
CA HIS A 36 -0.77 -3.16 8.29
C HIS A 36 -1.74 -3.77 9.32
N GLN A 37 -2.97 -3.23 9.42
CA GLN A 37 -4.01 -3.78 10.28
C GLN A 37 -4.46 -5.18 9.85
N TYR A 38 -4.51 -5.45 8.55
CA TYR A 38 -4.76 -6.79 8.03
C TYR A 38 -3.68 -7.77 8.49
N LEU A 39 -2.39 -7.40 8.38
CA LEU A 39 -1.28 -8.26 8.82
C LEU A 39 -1.35 -8.55 10.32
N ILE A 40 -1.64 -7.54 11.14
CA ILE A 40 -1.82 -7.71 12.59
C ILE A 40 -2.98 -8.65 12.90
N LYS A 41 -4.15 -8.42 12.28
CA LYS A 41 -5.37 -9.20 12.51
C LYS A 41 -5.18 -10.69 12.21
N HIS A 42 -4.33 -11.02 11.23
CA HIS A 42 -4.05 -12.39 10.82
C HIS A 42 -2.75 -12.95 11.41
N GLU A 43 -2.12 -12.24 12.35
CA GLU A 43 -0.88 -12.64 13.01
C GLU A 43 0.29 -12.89 12.03
N ILE A 44 0.29 -12.18 10.89
CA ILE A 44 1.27 -12.34 9.82
C ILE A 44 2.50 -11.49 10.13
N ASN A 45 3.60 -12.16 10.44
CA ASN A 45 4.88 -11.52 10.74
C ASN A 45 5.74 -11.35 9.47
N THR A 46 5.46 -10.30 8.70
CA THR A 46 6.30 -9.90 7.55
C THR A 46 6.67 -8.42 7.61
N THR A 47 7.71 -8.04 6.88
CA THR A 47 8.18 -6.65 6.78
C THR A 47 7.82 -6.06 5.41
N PRO A 48 7.82 -4.72 5.26
CA PRO A 48 7.62 -4.08 3.96
C PRO A 48 8.59 -4.58 2.88
N GLU A 49 9.82 -4.94 3.26
CA GLU A 49 10.84 -5.46 2.34
C GLU A 49 10.64 -6.92 1.94
N LYS A 50 9.85 -7.68 2.72
CA LYS A 50 9.71 -9.13 2.56
C LYS A 50 8.30 -9.60 2.20
N ILE A 51 7.29 -8.76 2.36
CA ILE A 51 5.92 -9.11 1.94
C ILE A 51 5.91 -9.47 0.45
N ASP A 52 5.21 -10.54 0.13
CA ASP A 52 5.10 -11.09 -1.21
C ASP A 52 3.76 -10.76 -1.85
N GLU A 53 3.63 -11.14 -3.12
CA GLU A 53 2.42 -10.92 -3.91
C GLU A 53 1.22 -11.69 -3.35
N GLU A 54 1.41 -12.92 -2.87
CA GLU A 54 0.32 -13.78 -2.36
C GLU A 54 -0.39 -13.15 -1.16
N LEU A 55 0.38 -12.60 -0.21
CA LEU A 55 -0.18 -11.88 0.93
C LEU A 55 -0.94 -10.61 0.51
N LEU A 56 -0.43 -9.88 -0.48
CA LEU A 56 -1.10 -8.68 -1.00
C LEU A 56 -2.39 -9.02 -1.75
N GLN A 57 -2.41 -10.11 -2.52
CA GLN A 57 -3.61 -10.62 -3.15
C GLN A 57 -4.65 -11.04 -2.10
N GLY A 58 -4.23 -11.73 -1.03
CA GLY A 58 -5.08 -12.09 0.10
C GLY A 58 -5.72 -10.87 0.77
N PHE A 59 -4.94 -9.82 1.02
CA PHE A 59 -5.45 -8.54 1.53
C PHE A 59 -6.50 -7.91 0.62
N ILE A 60 -6.22 -7.84 -0.69
CA ILE A 60 -7.13 -7.23 -1.66
C ILE A 60 -8.42 -8.03 -1.79
N TYR A 61 -8.33 -9.36 -1.75
CA TYR A 61 -9.50 -10.24 -1.73
C TYR A 61 -10.39 -9.98 -0.50
N GLU A 62 -9.80 -9.77 0.68
CA GLU A 62 -10.58 -9.41 1.88
C GLU A 62 -11.25 -8.04 1.74
N LEU A 63 -10.53 -7.03 1.22
CA LEU A 63 -11.11 -5.71 0.96
C LEU A 63 -12.28 -5.77 -0.04
N ALA A 64 -12.18 -6.61 -1.07
CA ALA A 64 -13.20 -6.72 -2.10
C ALA A 64 -14.56 -7.20 -1.57
N LYS A 65 -14.58 -7.90 -0.42
CA LYS A 65 -15.81 -8.35 0.24
C LYS A 65 -16.62 -7.22 0.86
N THR A 66 -15.99 -6.08 1.15
CA THR A 66 -16.61 -4.99 1.94
C THR A 66 -16.54 -3.62 1.27
N LEU A 67 -15.59 -3.40 0.35
CA LEU A 67 -15.38 -2.12 -0.31
C LEU A 67 -15.86 -2.14 -1.76
N GLN A 68 -16.39 -1.00 -2.21
CA GLN A 68 -16.73 -0.79 -3.62
C GLN A 68 -15.48 -0.64 -4.50
N ALA A 69 -15.63 -0.92 -5.80
CA ALA A 69 -14.54 -0.90 -6.78
C ALA A 69 -13.69 0.37 -6.75
N ARG A 70 -14.30 1.56 -6.59
CA ARG A 70 -13.59 2.84 -6.50
C ARG A 70 -12.63 2.90 -5.30
N SER A 71 -13.08 2.41 -4.14
CA SER A 71 -12.25 2.36 -2.93
C SER A 71 -11.13 1.35 -3.05
N GLN A 72 -11.40 0.19 -3.66
CA GLN A 72 -10.39 -0.83 -3.96
C GLN A 72 -9.32 -0.28 -4.90
N ALA A 73 -9.72 0.34 -6.02
CA ALA A 73 -8.80 0.94 -6.98
C ALA A 73 -7.90 2.02 -6.34
N ARG A 74 -8.47 2.86 -5.46
CA ARG A 74 -7.69 3.85 -4.70
C ARG A 74 -6.65 3.19 -3.81
N ILE A 75 -7.03 2.15 -3.05
CA ILE A 75 -6.11 1.44 -2.15
C ILE A 75 -4.99 0.78 -2.97
N ILE A 76 -5.33 0.07 -4.05
CA ILE A 76 -4.34 -0.57 -4.94
C ILE A 76 -3.36 0.46 -5.50
N SER A 77 -3.85 1.63 -5.94
CA SER A 77 -2.98 2.72 -6.38
C SER A 77 -2.07 3.24 -5.25
N GLY A 78 -2.59 3.31 -4.01
CA GLY A 78 -1.82 3.69 -2.83
C GLY A 78 -0.67 2.72 -2.56
N LEU A 79 -0.95 1.42 -2.60
CA LEU A 79 0.02 0.35 -2.44
C LEU A 79 1.08 0.38 -3.55
N LYS A 80 0.68 0.51 -4.82
CA LYS A 80 1.62 0.60 -5.95
C LYS A 80 2.60 1.75 -5.79
N GLY A 81 2.12 2.91 -5.33
CA GLY A 81 2.98 4.07 -5.05
C GLY A 81 3.98 3.81 -3.93
N PHE A 82 3.52 3.20 -2.83
CA PHE A 82 4.38 2.85 -1.69
C PHE A 82 5.47 1.84 -2.05
N PHE A 83 5.13 0.75 -2.74
CA PHE A 83 6.15 -0.23 -3.16
C PHE A 83 7.08 0.33 -4.23
N GLY A 84 6.60 1.25 -5.09
CA GLY A 84 7.47 2.01 -5.99
C GLY A 84 8.48 2.89 -5.22
N TYR A 85 8.05 3.52 -4.12
CA TYR A 85 8.95 4.25 -3.22
C TYR A 85 9.97 3.34 -2.55
N LEU A 86 9.59 2.14 -2.09
CA LEU A 86 10.55 1.20 -1.50
C LEU A 86 11.62 0.74 -2.50
N ILE A 87 11.30 0.69 -3.79
CA ILE A 87 12.30 0.41 -4.84
C ILE A 87 13.19 1.63 -5.07
N PHE A 88 12.59 2.82 -5.11
CA PHE A 88 13.32 4.09 -5.28
C PHE A 88 14.38 4.30 -4.18
N GLU A 89 14.05 3.96 -2.93
CA GLU A 89 14.98 4.03 -1.78
C GLU A 89 15.85 2.77 -1.63
N GLU A 90 15.87 1.88 -2.63
CA GLU A 90 16.65 0.63 -2.65
C GLU A 90 16.34 -0.38 -1.52
N TYR A 91 15.22 -0.21 -0.80
CA TYR A 91 14.75 -1.17 0.20
C TYR A 91 14.20 -2.46 -0.42
N ARG A 92 13.80 -2.41 -1.70
CA ARG A 92 13.34 -3.56 -2.49
C ARG A 92 13.91 -3.53 -3.90
N LYS A 93 13.99 -4.71 -4.53
CA LYS A 93 14.41 -4.86 -5.94
C LYS A 93 13.23 -5.08 -6.88
N ASP A 94 12.05 -5.35 -6.33
CA ASP A 94 10.84 -5.77 -7.01
C ASP A 94 9.61 -5.06 -6.44
N ASN A 95 8.57 -4.93 -7.26
CA ASN A 95 7.27 -4.42 -6.83
C ASN A 95 6.29 -5.58 -6.67
N PRO A 96 5.93 -6.01 -5.45
CA PRO A 96 5.03 -7.13 -5.24
C PRO A 96 3.57 -6.79 -5.62
N MET A 97 3.28 -5.55 -6.04
CA MET A 97 1.99 -5.12 -6.59
C MET A 97 1.95 -5.12 -8.13
N GLU A 98 3.03 -5.50 -8.82
CA GLU A 98 3.18 -5.35 -10.27
C GLU A 98 2.06 -6.05 -11.06
N LEU A 99 1.78 -7.31 -10.73
CA LEU A 99 0.76 -8.13 -11.39
C LEU A 99 -0.66 -7.94 -10.84
N ILE A 100 -0.82 -7.10 -9.80
CA ILE A 100 -2.10 -6.88 -9.15
C ILE A 100 -2.87 -5.77 -9.90
N GLU A 101 -4.01 -6.13 -10.48
CA GLU A 101 -4.86 -5.21 -11.22
C GLU A 101 -5.94 -4.55 -10.33
N ALA A 102 -6.20 -3.26 -10.59
CA ALA A 102 -7.32 -2.57 -9.98
C ALA A 102 -8.63 -2.96 -10.67
N PRO A 103 -9.76 -3.05 -9.94
CA PRO A 103 -11.05 -3.33 -10.56
C PRO A 103 -11.41 -2.26 -11.58
N LYS A 104 -11.94 -2.68 -12.73
CA LYS A 104 -12.37 -1.78 -13.80
C LYS A 104 -13.50 -0.88 -13.29
N LEU A 105 -13.25 0.42 -13.25
CA LEU A 105 -14.28 1.41 -12.95
C LEU A 105 -15.11 1.60 -14.22
N GLY A 106 -16.38 1.16 -14.18
CA GLY A 106 -17.35 1.52 -15.21
C GLY A 106 -17.45 3.06 -15.29
N ARG A 107 -17.48 3.58 -16.52
CA ARG A 107 -17.73 5.01 -16.79
C ARG A 107 -19.15 5.39 -16.42
#